data_AF-A0A3R6VEN8-F1
#
_entry.id   AF-A0A3R6VEN8-F1
#
_cell.length_a   1.000
_cell.length_b   1.000
_cell.length_c   1.000
_cell.angle_alpha   90.00
_cell.angle_beta   90.00
_cell.angle_gamma   90.00
#
_symmetry.space_group_name_H-M   'P 1'
#
loop_
_entity.id
_entity.type
_entity.pdbx_description
1 polymer ?
#
loop_
_entity_poly.entity_id
_entity_poly.type
_entity_poly.pdbx_seq_one_letter_code
_entity_poly.pdbx_strand_id
1 'polypeptide(L)'
;MPQVEIRFRNVSLAAAVTVATKDNELPTLFNHARKSVKGLTRSSKLVVRKDILHSVSGVFKPATMTLLLGQPSSGKSSLMKMLAGRFPIEKNIAFGGEILYNGSD
;
A
#
# COMPACT_ATOMS: atom_id res chain seq x y z
N MET A 1 -21.28 -24.76 5.73
CA MET A 1 -20.17 -23.78 5.67
C MET A 1 -20.69 -22.52 5.02
N PRO A 2 -20.43 -21.33 5.57
CA PRO A 2 -20.83 -20.08 4.92
C PRO A 2 -20.11 -19.94 3.58
N GLN A 3 -20.86 -19.66 2.52
CA GLN A 3 -20.34 -19.39 1.18
C GLN A 3 -20.24 -17.87 1.03
N VAL A 4 -19.05 -17.35 0.77
CA VAL A 4 -18.81 -15.92 0.56
C VAL A 4 -18.27 -15.72 -0.84
N GLU A 5 -19.01 -14.97 -1.65
CA GLU A 5 -18.57 -14.43 -2.92
C GLU A 5 -18.04 -13.02 -2.70
N ILE A 6 -16.89 -12.71 -3.28
CA ILE A 6 -16.30 -11.37 -3.22
C ILE A 6 -16.25 -10.82 -4.64
N ARG A 7 -16.93 -9.69 -4.90
CA ARG A 7 -16.83 -8.96 -6.17
C ARG A 7 -16.07 -7.67 -5.93
N PHE A 8 -15.17 -7.31 -6.81
CA PHE A 8 -14.47 -6.03 -6.74
C PHE A 8 -14.46 -5.36 -8.11
N ARG A 9 -14.70 -4.04 -8.12
CA ARG A 9 -14.78 -3.24 -9.34
C ARG A 9 -13.90 -2.00 -9.24
N ASN A 10 -13.08 -1.79 -10.26
CA ASN A 10 -12.19 -0.64 -10.41
C ASN A 10 -11.40 -0.32 -9.14
N VAL A 11 -10.98 -1.38 -8.45
CA VAL A 11 -10.31 -1.27 -7.18
C VAL A 11 -8.90 -0.72 -7.38
N SER A 12 -8.65 0.45 -6.79
CA SER A 12 -7.39 1.18 -6.87
C SER A 12 -6.89 1.52 -5.47
N LEU A 13 -5.58 1.50 -5.32
CA LEU A 13 -4.94 1.70 -4.04
C LEU A 13 -3.62 2.44 -4.23
N ALA A 14 -3.44 3.53 -3.52
CA ALA A 14 -2.21 4.30 -3.51
C ALA A 14 -1.81 4.67 -2.08
N ALA A 15 -0.50 4.78 -1.85
CA ALA A 15 0.06 5.19 -0.57
C ALA A 15 1.00 6.39 -0.75
N ALA A 16 0.90 7.37 0.14
CA ALA A 16 1.86 8.44 0.30
C ALA A 16 3.02 7.94 1.17
N VAL A 17 4.16 7.71 0.56
CA VAL A 17 5.36 7.17 1.22
C VAL A 17 6.33 8.32 1.50
N THR A 18 6.73 8.48 2.75
CA THR A 18 7.84 9.38 3.07
C THR A 18 9.15 8.72 2.66
N VAL A 19 9.82 9.31 1.68
CA VAL A 19 11.14 8.84 1.24
C VAL A 19 12.17 9.41 2.20
N ALA A 20 12.72 8.56 3.06
CA ALA A 20 13.97 8.87 3.74
C ALA A 20 15.11 8.68 2.73
N THR A 21 15.82 9.75 2.41
CA THR A 21 17.10 9.63 1.72
C THR A 21 18.04 8.87 2.65
N LYS A 22 18.30 7.60 2.32
CA LYS A 22 19.39 6.85 2.95
C LYS A 22 20.69 7.44 2.40
N ASP A 23 21.17 8.48 3.07
CA ASP A 23 22.55 8.92 2.91
C ASP A 23 23.42 7.79 3.47
N ASN A 24 23.99 6.99 2.58
CA ASN A 24 24.83 5.83 2.89
C ASN A 24 26.23 6.29 3.35
N GLU A 25 26.26 7.31 4.21
CA GLU A 25 27.47 7.93 4.71
C GLU A 25 27.91 7.21 5.99
N LEU A 26 29.19 6.86 6.05
CA LEU A 26 29.83 6.35 7.25
C LEU A 26 29.59 7.32 8.42
N PRO A 27 29.26 6.82 9.63
CA PRO A 27 29.03 7.66 10.80
C PRO A 27 30.35 8.28 11.26
N THR A 28 30.72 9.42 10.67
CA THR A 28 31.84 10.26 11.12
C THR A 28 31.32 11.41 11.97
N LEU A 29 32.13 11.89 12.92
CA LEU A 29 31.78 12.98 13.83
C LEU A 29 31.33 14.25 13.08
N PHE A 30 31.92 14.49 11.91
CA PHE A 30 31.55 15.60 11.02
C PHE A 30 30.09 15.51 10.53
N ASN A 31 29.62 14.30 10.18
CA ASN A 31 28.24 14.07 9.77
C ASN A 31 27.26 14.23 10.94
N HIS A 32 27.67 13.93 12.17
CA HIS A 32 26.86 14.16 13.37
C HIS A 32 26.71 15.66 13.69
N ALA A 33 27.79 16.44 13.54
CA ALA A 33 27.76 17.89 13.68
C ALA A 33 26.90 18.53 12.58
N ARG A 34 27.08 18.11 11.31
CA ARG A 34 26.30 18.59 10.17
C ARG A 34 24.83 18.21 10.26
N LYS A 35 24.49 17.01 10.78
CA LYS A 35 23.10 16.59 11.06
C LYS A 35 22.46 17.41 12.18
N SER A 36 23.22 17.79 13.21
CA SER A 36 22.71 18.64 14.30
C SER A 36 22.39 20.05 13.80
N VAL A 37 23.22 20.61 12.91
CA VAL A 37 22.97 21.90 12.24
C VAL A 37 21.83 21.80 11.23
N LYS A 38 21.73 20.70 10.45
CA LYS A 38 20.57 20.41 9.59
C LYS A 38 19.28 20.16 10.39
N GLY A 39 19.35 19.74 11.64
CA GLY A 39 18.18 19.57 12.51
C GLY A 39 17.45 20.90 12.82
N LEU A 40 18.19 22.02 12.80
CA LEU A 40 17.64 23.36 12.96
C LEU A 40 16.98 23.91 11.68
N THR A 41 17.36 23.39 10.51
CA THR A 41 16.78 23.79 9.21
C THR A 41 15.82 22.69 8.77
N ARG A 42 14.51 22.88 8.97
CA ARG A 42 13.46 21.90 8.61
C ARG A 42 13.66 21.31 7.21
N SER A 43 14.30 20.16 7.13
CA SER A 43 14.44 19.39 5.89
C SER A 43 13.05 18.89 5.51
N SER A 44 12.49 19.42 4.41
CA SER A 44 11.20 18.98 3.88
C SER A 44 11.26 17.48 3.62
N LYS A 45 10.46 16.68 4.34
CA LYS A 45 10.27 15.25 4.06
C LYS A 45 9.64 15.14 2.67
N LEU A 46 10.35 14.50 1.73
CA LEU A 46 9.80 14.22 0.40
C LEU A 46 8.75 13.11 0.54
N VAL A 47 7.49 13.45 0.29
CA VAL A 47 6.38 12.51 0.24
C VAL A 47 6.13 12.16 -1.22
N VAL A 48 6.27 10.88 -1.58
CA VAL A 48 6.01 10.38 -2.92
C VAL A 48 4.75 9.54 -2.91
N ARG A 49 3.86 9.79 -3.87
CA ARG A 49 2.69 8.92 -4.09
C ARG A 49 3.13 7.66 -4.83
N LYS A 50 2.82 6.49 -4.27
CA LYS A 50 3.04 5.19 -4.89
C LYS A 50 1.69 4.51 -5.13
N ASP A 51 1.33 4.36 -6.40
CA ASP A 51 0.19 3.52 -6.79
C ASP A 51 0.58 2.03 -6.66
N ILE A 52 -0.26 1.27 -5.98
CA ILE A 52 -0.05 -0.14 -5.62
C ILE A 52 -0.98 -1.03 -6.45
N LEU A 53 -2.26 -0.67 -6.54
CA LEU A 53 -3.27 -1.37 -7.35
C LEU A 53 -3.85 -0.41 -8.37
N HIS A 54 -3.98 -0.87 -9.61
CA HIS A 54 -4.39 -0.08 -10.76
C HIS A 54 -5.74 -0.62 -11.27
N SER A 55 -6.84 -0.03 -10.81
CA SER A 55 -8.23 -0.29 -11.25
C SER A 55 -8.55 -1.77 -11.52
N VAL A 56 -8.28 -2.62 -10.54
CA VAL A 56 -8.42 -4.07 -10.67
C VAL A 56 -9.89 -4.46 -10.47
N SER A 57 -10.41 -5.36 -11.30
CA SER A 57 -11.77 -5.88 -11.20
C SER A 57 -11.79 -7.40 -11.27
N GLY A 58 -12.74 -8.05 -10.59
CA GLY A 58 -12.83 -9.50 -10.56
C GLY A 58 -13.83 -10.04 -9.55
N VAL A 59 -13.89 -11.38 -9.49
CA VAL A 59 -14.81 -12.13 -8.63
C VAL A 59 -14.09 -13.33 -8.04
N PHE A 60 -14.20 -13.53 -6.72
CA PHE A 60 -13.81 -14.76 -6.03
C PHE A 60 -15.08 -15.55 -5.75
N LYS A 61 -15.24 -16.67 -6.46
CA LYS A 61 -16.44 -17.50 -6.35
C LYS A 61 -16.36 -18.42 -5.13
N PRO A 62 -17.49 -18.66 -4.44
CA PRO A 62 -17.54 -19.66 -3.39
C PRO A 62 -17.20 -21.05 -3.93
N ALA A 63 -16.73 -21.94 -3.06
CA ALA A 63 -16.33 -23.30 -3.39
C ALA A 63 -15.26 -23.45 -4.51
N THR A 64 -14.47 -22.40 -4.77
CA THR A 64 -13.35 -22.46 -5.73
C THR A 64 -12.02 -22.08 -5.07
N MET A 65 -10.93 -22.71 -5.52
CA MET A 65 -9.58 -22.28 -5.14
C MET A 65 -9.06 -21.29 -6.17
N THR A 66 -8.81 -20.05 -5.74
CA THR A 66 -8.23 -19.00 -6.60
C THR A 66 -6.75 -18.81 -6.28
N LEU A 67 -5.89 -18.97 -7.27
CA LEU A 67 -4.45 -18.78 -7.16
C LEU A 67 -4.05 -17.41 -7.74
N LEU A 68 -3.47 -16.54 -6.91
CA LEU A 68 -3.00 -15.21 -7.33
C LEU A 68 -1.50 -15.21 -7.58
N LEU A 69 -1.10 -15.07 -8.85
CA LEU A 69 0.30 -15.12 -9.29
C LEU A 69 0.79 -13.75 -9.79
N GLY A 70 2.10 -13.55 -9.74
CA GLY A 70 2.77 -12.34 -10.24
C GLY A 70 4.14 -12.13 -9.62
N GLN A 71 4.98 -11.32 -10.26
CA GLN A 71 6.33 -10.98 -9.81
C GLN A 71 6.37 -10.34 -8.40
N PRO A 72 7.51 -10.33 -7.70
CA PRO A 72 7.67 -9.54 -6.48
C PRO A 72 7.22 -8.08 -6.68
N SER A 73 6.65 -7.46 -5.64
CA SER A 73 6.10 -6.10 -5.69
C SER A 73 4.90 -5.86 -6.63
N SER A 74 4.26 -6.89 -7.20
CA SER A 74 3.10 -6.73 -8.08
C SER A 74 1.76 -6.40 -7.39
N GLY A 75 1.76 -6.20 -6.06
CA GLY A 75 0.54 -5.84 -5.32
C GLY A 75 -0.34 -7.00 -4.83
N LYS A 76 0.07 -8.26 -5.00
CA LYS A 76 -0.72 -9.45 -4.57
C LYS A 76 -1.19 -9.40 -3.11
N SER A 77 -0.25 -9.19 -2.19
CA SER A 77 -0.55 -9.12 -0.77
C SER A 77 -1.39 -7.89 -0.43
N SER A 78 -1.25 -6.79 -1.18
CA SER A 78 -2.04 -5.59 -0.99
C SER A 78 -3.49 -5.81 -1.43
N LEU A 79 -3.71 -6.45 -2.59
CA LEU A 79 -5.04 -6.87 -3.05
C LEU A 79 -5.71 -7.78 -2.02
N MET A 80 -5.01 -8.82 -1.56
CA MET A 80 -5.55 -9.76 -0.57
C MET A 80 -5.86 -9.08 0.78
N LYS A 81 -4.98 -8.20 1.27
CA LYS A 81 -5.25 -7.44 2.49
C LYS A 81 -6.48 -6.55 2.34
N MET A 82 -6.68 -5.96 1.18
CA MET A 82 -7.81 -5.08 0.93
C MET A 82 -9.13 -5.85 0.84
N LEU A 83 -9.17 -6.95 0.10
CA LEU A 83 -10.34 -7.84 0.04
C LEU A 83 -10.67 -8.49 1.39
N ALA A 84 -9.69 -8.62 2.29
CA ALA A 84 -9.92 -9.11 3.65
C ALA A 84 -10.36 -8.01 4.64
N GLY A 85 -10.46 -6.75 4.22
CA GLY A 85 -10.72 -5.62 5.11
C GLY A 85 -9.58 -5.34 6.10
N ARG A 86 -8.36 -5.82 5.82
CA ARG A 86 -7.17 -5.72 6.69
C ARG A 86 -6.12 -4.74 6.17
N PHE A 87 -6.46 -3.92 5.18
CA PHE A 87 -5.57 -2.85 4.74
C PHE A 87 -5.72 -1.66 5.71
N PRO A 88 -4.64 -1.19 6.35
CA PRO A 88 -4.74 -0.10 7.31
C PRO A 88 -5.16 1.17 6.57
N ILE A 89 -6.41 1.62 6.71
CA ILE A 89 -6.86 2.89 6.11
C ILE A 89 -6.35 4.02 7.00
N GLU A 90 -5.05 4.31 6.89
CA GLU A 90 -4.41 5.47 7.53
C GLU A 90 -4.52 6.69 6.61
N LYS A 91 -4.28 7.90 7.17
CA LYS A 91 -4.34 9.19 6.43
C LYS A 91 -3.47 9.24 5.16
N ASN A 92 -2.53 8.32 5.02
CA ASN A 92 -1.59 8.26 3.91
C ASN A 92 -2.05 7.33 2.77
N ILE A 93 -3.25 6.76 2.82
CA ILE A 93 -3.72 5.76 1.86
C ILE A 93 -4.96 6.29 1.14
N ALA A 94 -4.91 6.25 -0.19
CA ALA A 94 -6.04 6.56 -1.06
C ALA A 94 -6.59 5.26 -1.64
N PHE A 95 -7.86 4.98 -1.34
CA PHE A 95 -8.63 3.86 -1.89
C PHE A 95 -9.66 4.39 -2.88
N GLY A 96 -9.93 3.62 -3.93
CA GLY A 96 -11.05 3.86 -4.83
C GLY A 96 -11.60 2.56 -5.40
N GLY A 97 -12.84 2.59 -5.87
CA GLY A 97 -13.56 1.42 -6.35
C GLY A 97 -14.54 0.86 -5.31
N GLU A 98 -15.05 -0.34 -5.58
CA GLU A 98 -16.11 -0.99 -4.82
C GLU A 98 -15.72 -2.44 -4.53
N ILE A 99 -16.06 -2.94 -3.35
CA ILE A 99 -15.90 -4.34 -2.94
C ILE A 99 -17.21 -4.80 -2.34
N LEU A 100 -17.81 -5.84 -2.91
CA LEU A 100 -19.06 -6.43 -2.47
C LEU A 100 -18.83 -7.85 -1.94
N TYR A 101 -19.32 -8.12 -0.74
CA TYR A 101 -19.43 -9.44 -0.12
C TYR A 101 -20.86 -9.94 -0.26
N ASN A 102 -21.07 -11.02 -1.03
CA ASN A 102 -22.39 -11.57 -1.33
C ASN A 102 -23.40 -10.52 -1.88
N GLY A 103 -22.89 -9.49 -2.57
CA GLY A 103 -23.71 -8.42 -3.15
C GLY A 103 -24.01 -7.25 -2.21
N SER A 104 -23.44 -7.22 -1.00
CA SER A 104 -23.49 -6.09 -0.06
C SER A 104 -22.08 -5.53 0.19
N ASP A 105 -21.94 -4.25 0.51
CA ASP A 105 -20.65 -3.61 0.87
C ASP A 105 -20.08 -4.10 2.21
#